data_AF-A0A8K0Y4D3-F1
#
_entry.id   AF-A0A8K0Y4D3-F1
#
_cell.length_a   1.000
_cell.length_b   1.000
_cell.length_c   1.000
_cell.angle_alpha   90.00
_cell.angle_beta   90.00
_cell.angle_gamma   90.00
#
_symmetry.space_group_name_H-M   'P 1'
#
loop_
_entity.id
_entity.type
_entity.pdbx_description
1 polymer ?
#
loop_
_entity_poly.entity_id
_entity_poly.type
_entity_poly.pdbx_seq_one_letter_code
_entity_poly.pdbx_strand_id
1 'polypeptide(L)' 'MEVFLKLKRKAELEAFSKYGLTNITDKYLPAKLEESKSF' A
#
# COMPACT_ATOMS: atom_id res chain seq x y z
N MET A 1 -14.67 1.82 0.89
CA MET A 1 -14.92 3.28 1.05
C MET A 1 -15.01 3.73 2.52
N GLU A 2 -15.51 2.89 3.43
CA GLU A 2 -15.72 3.25 4.84
C GLU A 2 -14.44 3.71 5.56
N VAL A 3 -13.31 3.04 5.32
CA VAL A 3 -12.00 3.40 5.91
C VAL A 3 -11.57 4.81 5.51
N PHE A 4 -11.76 5.19 4.24
CA PHE A 4 -11.43 6.54 3.77
C PHE A 4 -12.31 7.60 4.44
N LEU A 5 -13.62 7.36 4.56
CA LEU A 5 -14.56 8.29 5.18
C LEU A 5 -14.30 8.46 6.69
N LYS A 6 -13.85 7.40 7.38
CA LYS A 6 -13.47 7.45 8.79
C LYS A 6 -12.16 8.22 9.01
N LEU A 7 -11.13 7.95 8.19
CA LEU A 7 -9.79 8.54 8.37
C LEU A 7 -9.69 9.95 7.79
N LYS A 8 -10.48 10.29 6.76
CA LYS A 8 -10.48 11.58 6.05
C LYS A 8 -9.09 12.03 5.60
N ARG A 9 -8.23 11.08 5.24
CA ARG A 9 -6.83 11.31 4.84
C ARG A 9 -6.49 10.50 3.60
N LYS A 10 -5.58 11.04 2.79
CA LYS A 10 -4.97 10.36 1.65
C LYS A 10 -3.48 10.14 1.95
N ALA A 11 -2.90 9.13 1.29
CA ALA A 11 -1.46 8.93 1.27
C ALA A 11 -0.97 9.08 -0.16
N GLU A 12 0.18 9.73 -0.33
CA GLU A 12 0.85 9.87 -1.63
C GLU A 12 1.65 8.60 -1.94
N LEU A 13 1.87 8.33 -3.22
CA LEU A 13 2.67 7.18 -3.65
C LEU A 13 4.11 7.29 -3.11
N GLU A 14 4.65 8.50 -3.02
CA GLU A 14 5.98 8.75 -2.49
C GLU A 14 6.13 8.38 -1.00
N ALA A 15 5.03 8.21 -0.26
CA ALA A 15 5.07 7.78 1.14
C ALA A 15 5.71 6.40 1.35
N PHE A 16 5.78 5.56 0.30
CA PHE A 16 6.53 4.30 0.35
C PHE A 16 8.03 4.51 0.57
N SER A 17 8.60 5.65 0.13
CA SER A 17 10.01 5.98 0.31
C SER A 17 10.45 6.07 1.78
N LYS A 18 9.51 6.36 2.70
CA LYS A 18 9.74 6.36 4.15
C LYS A 18 10.29 5.02 4.66
N TYR A 19 9.98 3.93 3.96
CA TYR A 19 10.39 2.57 4.32
C TYR A 19 11.55 2.04 3.47
N GLY A 20 12.20 2.92 2.69
CA GLY A 20 13.25 2.59 1.74
C GLY A 20 12.74 2.62 0.30
N LEU A 21 13.63 2.99 -0.63
CA LEU A 21 13.29 3.20 -2.05
C LEU A 21 12.79 1.92 -2.74
N THR A 22 13.24 0.74 -2.30
CA THR A 22 12.83 -0.56 -2.88
C THR A 22 11.65 -1.20 -2.15
N ASN A 23 11.12 -0.58 -1.08
CA ASN A 23 10.09 -1.20 -0.26
C ASN A 23 8.79 -1.50 -1.02
N ILE A 24 8.46 -0.67 -2.02
CA ILE A 24 7.28 -0.88 -2.86
C ILE A 24 7.40 -2.15 -3.72
N THR A 25 8.56 -2.39 -4.35
CA THR A 25 8.79 -3.54 -5.23
C THR A 25 9.05 -4.82 -4.45
N ASP A 26 9.78 -4.73 -3.34
CA ASP A 26 10.31 -5.91 -2.68
C ASP A 26 9.31 -6.49 -1.67
N LYS A 27 8.45 -5.63 -1.08
CA LYS A 27 7.54 -6.02 0.00
C LYS A 27 6.08 -5.78 -0.33
N TYR A 28 5.74 -4.53 -0.66
CA TYR A 28 4.33 -4.15 -0.76
C TYR A 28 3.62 -4.82 -1.95
N LEU A 29 4.19 -4.72 -3.15
CA LEU A 29 3.55 -5.26 -4.37
C LEU A 29 3.43 -6.80 -4.35
N PRO A 30 4.47 -7.59 -3.97
CA PRO A 30 4.34 -9.04 -3.87
C PRO A 30 3.27 -9.48 -2.87
N ALA A 31 3.25 -8.87 -1.67
CA ALA A 31 2.26 -9.18 -0.65
C ALA A 31 0.83 -8.87 -1.13
N LYS A 32 0.63 -7.70 -1.75
CA LYS A 32 -0.68 -7.29 -2.28
C LYS A 32 -1.17 -8.19 -3.40
N LEU A 33 -0.26 -8.64 -4.26
CA LEU A 33 -0.58 -9.57 -5.34
C LEU A 33 -1.06 -10.91 -4.76
N GLU A 34 -0.40 -11.43 -3.73
CA GLU A 34 -0.79 -12.68 -3.09
C GLU A 34 -2.16 -12.61 -2.41
N GLU A 35 -2.46 -11.51 -1.70
CA GLU A 35 -3.81 -11.23 -1.18
C GLU A 35 -4.88 -11.22 -2.28
N SER A 36 -4.52 -10.77 -3.47
CA SER A 36 -5.46 -10.63 -4.60
C SER A 36 -5.67 -11.93 -5.37
N LYS A 37 -4.73 -12.88 -5.31
CA LYS A 37 -4.87 -14.21 -5.92
C LYS A 37 -5.84 -15.13 -5.17
N SER A 38 -6.15 -14.82 -3.91
CA SER A 38 -7.04 -15.64 -3.07
C SER A 38 -8.53 -15.37 -3.33
N PHE A 39 -8.89 -14.84 -4.51
CA PHE A 39 -10.25 -14.51 -4.91
C PHE A 39 -10.61 -15.10 -6.27
#